data_AF-A0A090X2X6-F1
#
_entry.id   AF-A0A090X2X6-F1
#
_cell.length_a   1.000
_cell.length_b   1.000
_cell.length_c   1.000
_cell.angle_alpha   90.00
_cell.angle_beta   90.00
_cell.angle_gamma   90.00
#
_symmetry.space_group_name_H-M   'P 1'
#
loop_
_entity.id
_entity.type
_entity.pdbx_description
1 polymer ?
#
loop_
_entity_poly.entity_id
_entity_poly.type
_entity_poly.pdbx_seq_one_letter_code
_entity_poly.pdbx_strand_id
1 'polypeptide(L)'
;MKALVQFCRWFVGILFIFSGLIKLNDPLGFSYKLDEYFSAAVLGLEFLQPLALPLAIFLVIFEVVLGVMLLIGFQKKFTIWSLLLMIVFFTFLTFYSWAFDKVTDCGCFGGCHTFSTV
;
A
#
# COMPACT_ATOMS: atom_id res chain seq x y z
N MET A 1 20.76 -19.96 -12.69
CA MET A 1 19.70 -20.07 -11.66
C MET A 1 20.01 -19.26 -10.40
N LYS A 2 21.02 -19.59 -9.57
CA LYS A 2 21.28 -18.86 -8.29
C LYS A 2 21.50 -17.34 -8.43
N ALA A 3 22.19 -16.89 -9.49
CA ALA A 3 22.43 -15.47 -9.74
C ALA A 3 21.14 -14.66 -9.99
N LEU A 4 20.18 -15.22 -10.74
CA LEU A 4 18.90 -14.58 -11.04
C LEU A 4 18.09 -14.34 -9.75
N VAL A 5 18.01 -15.35 -8.88
CA VAL A 5 17.30 -15.25 -7.60
C VAL A 5 17.95 -14.19 -6.69
N GLN A 6 19.27 -14.09 -6.69
CA GLN A 6 19.99 -13.07 -5.92
C GLN A 6 19.77 -11.66 -6.48
N PHE A 7 19.73 -11.50 -7.81
CA PHE A 7 19.40 -10.23 -8.48
C PHE A 7 17.97 -9.78 -8.16
N CYS A 8 16.98 -10.66 -8.36
CA CYS A 8 15.59 -10.37 -8.03
C CYS A 8 15.41 -10.00 -6.55
N ARG A 9 16.14 -10.65 -5.63
CA ARG A 9 16.12 -10.31 -4.20
C ARG A 9 16.61 -8.88 -3.93
N TRP A 10 17.72 -8.46 -4.53
CA TRP A 10 18.22 -7.09 -4.40
C TRP A 10 17.25 -6.08 -5.01
N PHE A 11 16.74 -6.35 -6.21
CA PHE A 11 15.84 -5.45 -6.92
C PHE A 11 14.51 -5.25 -6.17
N VAL A 12 13.86 -6.33 -5.73
CA VAL A 12 12.60 -6.28 -4.96
C VAL A 12 12.81 -5.63 -3.59
N GLY A 13 13.93 -5.91 -2.91
CA GLY A 13 14.24 -5.29 -1.62
C GLY A 13 14.43 -3.78 -1.71
N ILE A 14 15.14 -3.29 -2.73
CA ILE A 14 15.30 -1.85 -2.99
C ILE A 14 13.95 -1.21 -3.35
N LEU A 15 13.15 -1.84 -4.23
CA LEU A 15 11.81 -1.34 -4.59
C LEU A 15 10.90 -1.17 -3.37
N PHE A 16 10.89 -2.15 -2.45
CA PHE A 16 10.07 -2.09 -1.24
C PHE A 16 10.52 -0.98 -0.27
N ILE A 17 11.83 -0.80 -0.08
CA ILE A 17 12.35 0.31 0.74
C ILE A 17 12.01 1.66 0.10
N PHE A 18 12.19 1.81 -1.22
CA PHE A 18 11.93 3.06 -1.91
C PHE A 18 10.42 3.40 -1.91
N SER A 19 9.55 2.42 -2.11
CA SER A 19 8.09 2.57 -1.99
C SER A 19 7.67 3.00 -0.59
N GLY A 20 8.18 2.32 0.44
CA GLY A 20 7.88 2.66 1.83
C GLY A 20 8.39 4.05 2.24
N LEU A 21 9.57 4.47 1.77
CA LEU A 21 10.10 5.82 2.03
C LEU A 21 9.24 6.92 1.40
N ILE A 22 8.74 6.72 0.18
CA ILE A 22 7.81 7.67 -0.47
C ILE A 22 6.51 7.78 0.32
N LYS A 23 5.92 6.64 0.73
CA LYS A 23 4.69 6.61 1.54
C LYS A 23 4.89 7.19 2.94
N LEU A 24 6.11 7.12 3.50
CA LEU A 24 6.44 7.70 4.81
C LEU A 24 6.67 9.21 4.73
N ASN A 25 7.02 9.75 3.55
CA ASN A 25 7.10 11.18 3.31
C ASN A 25 5.70 11.84 3.22
N ASP A 26 4.69 11.12 2.72
CA ASP A 26 3.28 11.56 2.76
C ASP A 26 2.34 10.44 3.27
N PRO A 27 2.30 10.21 4.60
CA PRO A 27 1.45 9.18 5.20
C PRO A 27 -0.03 9.60 5.21
N LEU A 28 -0.32 10.89 5.06
CA LEU A 28 -1.69 11.42 5.04
C LEU A 28 -2.40 11.04 3.74
N GLY A 29 -1.80 11.26 2.57
CA GLY A 29 -2.32 10.85 1.27
C GLY A 29 -2.62 9.35 1.20
N PHE A 30 -1.73 8.52 1.77
CA PHE A 30 -1.97 7.08 1.88
C PHE A 30 -3.12 6.73 2.82
N SER A 31 -3.28 7.45 3.94
CA SER A 31 -4.40 7.25 4.87
C SER A 31 -5.77 7.61 4.26
N TYR A 32 -5.87 8.66 3.43
CA TYR A 32 -7.12 8.99 2.75
C TYR A 32 -7.56 7.86 1.80
N LYS A 33 -6.62 7.22 1.09
CA LYS A 33 -6.95 6.04 0.28
C LYS A 33 -7.44 4.87 1.13
N LEU A 34 -6.85 4.61 2.29
CA LEU A 34 -7.37 3.60 3.22
C LEU A 34 -8.76 3.95 3.76
N ASP A 35 -9.03 5.22 4.05
CA ASP A 35 -10.34 5.68 4.52
C ASP A 35 -11.44 5.47 3.46
N GLU A 36 -11.15 5.80 2.19
CA GLU A 36 -12.04 5.53 1.05
C GLU A 36 -12.36 4.03 0.90
N TYR A 37 -11.38 3.13 1.11
CA TYR A 37 -11.62 1.68 1.09
C TYR A 37 -12.47 1.19 2.27
N PHE A 38 -12.42 1.84 3.45
CA PHE A 38 -13.20 1.43 4.63
C PHE A 38 -14.63 1.99 4.66
N SER A 39 -14.91 3.02 3.87
CA SER A 39 -16.22 3.66 3.73
C SER A 39 -17.37 2.67 3.42
N ALA A 40 -18.61 3.08 3.74
CA ALA A 40 -19.84 2.31 3.52
C ALA A 40 -20.04 1.84 2.07
N ALA A 41 -19.45 2.54 1.10
CA ALA A 41 -19.56 2.22 -0.32
C ALA A 41 -18.67 1.05 -0.80
N VAL A 42 -17.69 0.59 0.01
CA VAL A 42 -16.70 -0.42 -0.41
C VAL A 42 -16.63 -1.60 0.57
N LEU A 43 -16.33 -1.36 1.86
CA LEU A 43 -16.21 -2.42 2.87
C LEU A 43 -17.29 -2.36 3.96
N GLY A 44 -17.97 -1.23 4.17
CA GLY A 44 -18.97 -1.13 5.25
C GLY A 44 -18.37 -1.06 6.66
N LEU A 45 -17.09 -0.69 6.78
CA LEU A 45 -16.33 -0.73 8.03
C LEU A 45 -16.01 0.69 8.52
N GLU A 46 -17.03 1.54 8.62
CA GLU A 46 -16.91 2.95 9.06
C GLU A 46 -16.23 3.10 10.44
N PHE A 47 -16.34 2.08 11.31
CA PHE A 47 -15.63 2.04 12.59
C PHE A 47 -14.08 2.00 12.45
N LEU A 48 -13.55 1.57 11.29
CA LEU A 48 -12.12 1.53 11.00
C LEU A 48 -11.60 2.84 10.34
N GLN A 49 -12.47 3.73 9.88
CA GLN A 49 -12.09 5.04 9.32
C GLN A 49 -11.20 5.89 10.27
N PRO A 50 -11.56 6.13 11.55
CA PRO A 50 -10.68 6.83 12.49
C PRO A 50 -9.37 6.07 12.78
N LEU A 51 -9.29 4.79 12.43
CA LEU A 51 -8.13 3.91 12.54
C LEU A 51 -7.31 3.85 11.23
N ALA A 52 -7.77 4.44 10.13
CA ALA A 52 -7.08 4.42 8.83
C ALA A 52 -5.71 5.11 8.89
N LEU A 53 -5.60 6.24 9.61
CA LEU A 53 -4.33 6.95 9.85
C LEU A 53 -3.27 6.10 10.57
N PRO A 54 -3.51 5.56 11.78
CA PRO A 54 -2.52 4.71 12.44
C PRO A 54 -2.28 3.39 11.70
N LEU A 55 -3.29 2.82 11.01
CA LEU A 55 -3.10 1.63 10.18
C LEU A 55 -2.20 1.90 8.97
N ALA A 56 -2.39 3.03 8.28
CA ALA A 56 -1.55 3.47 7.17
C ALA A 56 -0.09 3.57 7.58
N ILE A 57 0.19 4.29 8.68
CA ILE A 57 1.54 4.48 9.22
C ILE A 57 2.15 3.13 9.63
N PHE A 58 1.39 2.27 10.30
CA PHE A 58 1.84 0.93 10.71
C PHE A 58 2.23 0.06 9.51
N LEU A 59 1.38 0.02 8.47
CA LEU A 59 1.66 -0.74 7.25
C LEU A 59 2.90 -0.23 6.51
N VAL A 60 3.10 1.09 6.44
CA VAL A 60 4.28 1.69 5.79
C VAL A 60 5.58 1.39 6.55
N ILE A 61 5.56 1.47 7.89
CA ILE A 61 6.71 1.08 8.72
C ILE A 61 7.02 -0.41 8.50
N PHE A 62 5.99 -1.27 8.49
CA PHE A 62 6.14 -2.70 8.24
C PHE A 62 6.72 -2.98 6.84
N GLU A 63 6.30 -2.23 5.81
CA GLU A 63 6.81 -2.32 4.44
C GLU A 63 8.33 -2.05 4.38
N VAL A 64 8.80 -0.97 5.01
CA VAL A 64 10.24 -0.62 5.07
C VAL A 64 11.03 -1.66 5.86
N VAL A 65 10.52 -2.10 7.02
CA VAL A 65 11.18 -3.12 7.87
C VAL A 65 11.33 -4.44 7.11
N LEU A 66 10.29 -4.89 6.40
CA LEU A 66 10.36 -6.10 5.58
C LEU A 66 11.33 -5.94 4.40
N GLY A 67 11.35 -4.78 3.72
CA GLY A 67 12.32 -4.48 2.67
C GLY A 67 13.77 -4.58 3.15
N VAL A 68 14.08 -4.00 4.32
CA VAL A 68 15.40 -4.10 4.95
C VAL A 68 15.74 -5.54 5.35
N MET A 69 14.81 -6.28 5.96
CA MET A 69 15.00 -7.70 6.30
C MET A 69 15.28 -8.56 5.04
N LEU A 70 14.63 -8.26 3.91
CA LEU A 70 14.81 -8.99 2.65
C LEU A 70 16.21 -8.77 2.04
N LEU A 71 16.76 -7.56 2.14
CA LEU A 71 18.14 -7.24 1.72
C LEU A 71 19.18 -7.92 2.64
N ILE A 72 19.06 -7.74 3.95
CA ILE A 72 19.91 -8.42 4.96
C ILE A 72 19.81 -9.95 4.79
N GLY A 73 18.66 -10.45 4.35
CA GLY A 73 18.40 -11.87 4.14
C GLY A 73 18.06 -12.62 5.43
N PHE A 74 17.60 -11.89 6.45
CA PHE A 74 17.13 -12.46 7.71
C PHE A 74 15.74 -13.09 7.49
N GLN A 75 15.53 -14.32 7.96
CA GLN A 75 14.25 -15.05 7.90
C GLN A 75 13.44 -14.94 6.58
N LYS A 76 14.13 -15.05 5.43
CA LYS A 76 13.57 -14.84 4.07
C LYS A 76 12.19 -15.47 3.81
N LYS A 77 11.92 -16.66 4.37
CA LYS A 77 10.61 -17.34 4.22
C LYS A 77 9.46 -16.53 4.83
N PHE A 78 9.67 -15.96 6.01
CA PHE A 78 8.69 -15.12 6.69
C PHE A 78 8.48 -13.81 5.92
N THR A 79 9.57 -13.12 5.56
CA THR A 79 9.53 -11.85 4.82
C THR A 79 8.83 -11.98 3.48
N ILE A 80 9.08 -13.05 2.72
CA ILE A 80 8.40 -13.28 1.43
C ILE A 80 6.90 -13.56 1.65
N TRP A 81 6.52 -14.35 2.66
CA TRP A 81 5.11 -14.62 2.97
C TRP A 81 4.35 -13.37 3.40
N SER A 82 4.94 -12.54 4.27
CA SER A 82 4.30 -11.30 4.73
C SER A 82 4.17 -10.27 3.60
N LEU A 83 5.19 -10.13 2.75
CA LEU A 83 5.13 -9.28 1.55
C LEU A 83 4.05 -9.75 0.57
N LEU A 84 3.96 -11.06 0.32
CA LEU A 84 2.97 -11.63 -0.60
C LEU A 84 1.54 -11.42 -0.08
N LEU A 85 1.31 -11.64 1.23
CA LEU A 85 0.02 -11.33 1.87
C LEU A 85 -0.34 -9.85 1.72
N MET A 86 0.61 -8.94 1.94
CA MET A 86 0.38 -7.49 1.79
C MET A 86 0.04 -7.10 0.34
N ILE A 87 0.76 -7.65 -0.65
CA ILE A 87 0.48 -7.43 -2.08
C ILE A 87 -0.92 -7.98 -2.44
N VAL A 88 -1.28 -9.17 -1.98
CA VAL A 88 -2.62 -9.75 -2.22
C VAL A 88 -3.71 -8.90 -1.58
N PHE A 89 -3.50 -8.38 -0.37
CA PHE A 89 -4.42 -7.45 0.28
C PHE A 89 -4.64 -6.17 -0.54
N PHE A 90 -3.56 -5.50 -0.97
CA PHE A 90 -3.69 -4.33 -1.85
C PHE A 90 -4.32 -4.66 -3.20
N THR A 91 -3.99 -5.80 -3.81
CA THR A 91 -4.58 -6.24 -5.08
C THR A 91 -6.09 -6.48 -4.94
N PHE A 92 -6.53 -7.04 -3.82
CA PHE A 92 -7.94 -7.22 -3.50
C PHE A 92 -8.67 -5.88 -3.33
N LEU A 93 -8.07 -4.92 -2.61
CA LEU A 93 -8.61 -3.55 -2.48
C LEU A 93 -8.71 -2.84 -3.85
N THR A 94 -7.65 -2.93 -4.67
CA THR A 94 -7.64 -2.35 -6.03
C THR A 94 -8.69 -3.00 -6.94
N PHE A 95 -8.88 -4.32 -6.85
CA PHE A 95 -9.93 -5.03 -7.58
C PHE A 95 -11.33 -4.62 -7.12
N TYR A 96 -11.54 -4.40 -5.81
CA TYR A 96 -12.79 -3.86 -5.28
C TYR A 96 -13.09 -2.45 -5.80
N SER A 97 -12.12 -1.52 -5.81
CA SER A 97 -12.33 -0.19 -6.39
C SER A 97 -12.65 -0.23 -7.88
N TRP A 98 -12.04 -1.15 -8.64
CA TRP A 98 -12.36 -1.34 -10.05
C TRP A 98 -13.77 -1.93 -10.27
N ALA A 99 -14.22 -2.84 -9.40
CA ALA A 99 -15.54 -3.47 -9.52
C ALA A 99 -16.71 -2.56 -9.10
N PHE A 100 -16.47 -1.51 -8.30
CA PHE A 100 -17.50 -0.63 -7.76
C PHE A 100 -17.50 0.81 -8.34
N ASP A 101 -16.54 1.20 -9.18
CA ASP A 101 -16.51 2.51 -9.87
C ASP A 101 -16.63 3.72 -8.91
N LYS A 102 -16.00 3.61 -7.72
CA LYS A 102 -16.32 4.42 -6.52
C LYS A 102 -15.15 5.15 -5.86
N VAL A 103 -13.99 5.24 -6.50
CA VAL A 103 -12.88 6.10 -6.05
C VAL A 103 -12.72 7.24 -7.05
N THR A 104 -13.45 8.34 -6.81
CA THR A 104 -13.04 9.68 -7.26
C THR A 104 -11.69 10.03 -6.64
N ASP A 105 -10.83 10.74 -7.36
CA ASP A 105 -9.46 11.09 -6.93
C ASP A 105 -9.39 12.14 -5.79
N CYS A 106 -9.93 11.82 -4.62
CA CYS A 106 -9.87 12.68 -3.44
C CYS A 106 -8.55 12.47 -2.67
N GLY A 107 -7.40 12.91 -3.22
CA GLY A 107 -6.15 12.80 -2.44
C GLY A 107 -4.82 13.15 -3.11
N CYS A 108 -4.64 14.39 -3.57
CA CYS A 108 -3.35 15.11 -3.42
C CYS A 108 -3.46 16.63 -3.69
N PHE A 109 -4.51 17.07 -4.38
CA PHE A 109 -4.97 18.46 -4.38
C PHE A 109 -6.48 18.49 -4.15
N GLY A 110 -6.97 19.52 -3.46
CA GLY A 110 -8.41 19.83 -3.36
C GLY A 110 -8.99 20.37 -4.67
N GLY A 111 -8.71 19.70 -5.78
CA GLY A 111 -9.17 20.05 -7.12
C GLY A 111 -10.46 19.31 -7.44
N CYS A 112 -11.60 19.96 -7.18
CA CYS A 112 -12.88 19.50 -7.72
C CYS A 112 -12.86 19.67 -9.25
N HIS A 113 -12.45 18.62 -9.96
CA HIS A 113 -12.60 18.52 -11.41
C HIS A 113 -13.43 17.29 -11.72
N THR A 114 -14.74 17.54 -11.82
CA THR A 114 -15.64 16.77 -12.68
C THR A 114 -14.95 16.44 -14.00
N PHE A 115 -14.99 15.17 -14.41
CA PHE A 115 -14.17 14.70 -15.53
C PHE A 115 -14.61 15.33 -16.86
N SER A 116 -13.75 16.21 -17.42
CA SER A 116 -13.89 16.91 -18.71
C SER A 116 -15.06 17.91 -18.82
N THR A 117 -14.87 19.20 -19.06
CA THR A 117 -13.70 19.88 -19.69
C THR A 117 -13.17 21.20 -19.11
N VAL A 118 -13.87 22.20 -18.56
CA VAL A 118 -15.31 22.42 -18.23
C VAL A 118 -15.89 21.44 -17.22
#